data_AF-A0A969FNP9-F1
#
_entry.id   AF-A0A969FNP9-F1
#
_cell.length_a   1.000
_cell.length_b   1.000
_cell.length_c   1.000
_cell.angle_alpha   90.00
_cell.angle_beta   90.00
_cell.angle_gamma   90.00
#
_symmetry.space_group_name_H-M   'P 1'
#
loop_
_entity.id
_entity.type
_entity.pdbx_description
1 polymer ?
#
loop_
_entity_poly.entity_id
_entity_poly.type
_entity_poly.pdbx_seq_one_letter_code
_entity_poly.pdbx_strand_id
1 'polypeptide(L)'
;MYDNTITVNADDAGGSEQNNAWGIWVSADDGGAGKNVRIFNNTVRAITDGSQNVVAEALHVDCVTKTAVAGMEIYGNTFESNHRVLAAGYNCGWTLGTDKFDVRDNTFVKSGGTTYDFQTQFIYYAGTSATIAQHRDTEYQGGASKTDWDFQSDSGADVGIELLWTLAARANDANGAPVKDATIEARDTRGSLVDSCVTNCDGVCDLIVKEVTDKRSGTTNYNPYTVRASKSGRSSEISKTVNAKGLDATVGIAGLIDPSPCQGGGGGEPPPTVPNLRRSDVKN
;
A
#
# COMPACT_ATOMS: atom_id res chain seq x y z
N MET A 1 -13.56 -11.04 -1.57
CA MET A 1 -13.11 -11.94 -2.65
C MET A 1 -11.71 -12.43 -2.33
N TYR A 2 -11.44 -13.74 -2.37
CA TYR A 2 -10.12 -14.28 -2.04
C TYR A 2 -9.74 -15.55 -2.82
N ASP A 3 -8.45 -15.69 -3.13
CA ASP A 3 -7.84 -16.83 -3.83
C ASP A 3 -8.47 -17.15 -5.19
N ASN A 4 -8.86 -16.12 -5.95
CA ASN A 4 -9.44 -16.28 -7.29
C ASN A 4 -8.45 -15.90 -8.39
N THR A 5 -8.64 -16.51 -9.56
CA THR A 5 -8.07 -16.02 -10.82
C THR A 5 -9.19 -15.49 -11.70
N ILE A 6 -9.12 -14.21 -12.06
CA ILE A 6 -10.08 -13.55 -12.96
C ILE A 6 -9.32 -13.08 -14.20
N THR A 7 -9.84 -13.40 -15.38
CA THR A 7 -9.28 -12.90 -16.65
C THR A 7 -10.42 -12.36 -17.50
N VAL A 8 -10.29 -11.09 -17.87
CA VAL A 8 -11.18 -10.39 -18.77
C VAL A 8 -10.36 -9.95 -19.98
N ASN A 9 -10.75 -10.46 -21.15
CA ASN A 9 -10.24 -10.02 -22.44
C ASN A 9 -11.40 -9.34 -23.16
N ALA A 10 -11.18 -8.10 -23.58
CA ALA A 10 -12.18 -7.34 -24.32
C ALA A 10 -11.61 -6.87 -25.65
N ASP A 11 -12.40 -7.07 -26.70
CA ASP A 11 -12.12 -6.60 -28.03
C ASP A 11 -13.09 -5.46 -28.37
N ASP A 12 -12.69 -4.54 -29.24
CA ASP A 12 -13.59 -3.48 -29.71
C ASP A 12 -14.63 -4.05 -30.68
N ALA A 13 -15.90 -3.94 -30.31
CA ALA A 13 -17.02 -4.32 -31.16
C ALA A 13 -17.30 -3.30 -32.30
N GLY A 14 -16.47 -2.26 -32.45
CA GLY A 14 -16.57 -1.24 -33.50
C GLY A 14 -17.53 -0.10 -33.16
N GLY A 15 -17.75 0.16 -31.86
CA GLY A 15 -18.60 1.27 -31.39
C GLY A 15 -17.84 2.60 -31.32
N SER A 16 -18.55 3.72 -31.42
CA SER A 16 -17.96 5.07 -31.22
C SER A 16 -17.88 5.50 -29.75
N GLU A 17 -18.40 4.68 -28.83
CA GLU A 17 -18.43 4.96 -27.39
C GLU A 17 -17.29 4.23 -26.68
N GLN A 18 -16.70 4.88 -25.68
CA GLN A 18 -15.67 4.30 -24.85
C GLN A 18 -16.28 3.18 -23.97
N ASN A 19 -15.84 1.95 -24.19
CA ASN A 19 -16.17 0.79 -23.40
C ASN A 19 -15.10 0.53 -22.33
N ASN A 20 -15.50 -0.07 -21.22
CA ASN A 20 -14.59 -0.46 -20.15
C ASN A 20 -14.58 -1.97 -19.98
N ALA A 21 -13.40 -2.54 -19.79
CA ALA A 21 -13.17 -3.94 -19.47
C ALA A 21 -12.64 -4.03 -18.04
N TRP A 22 -13.54 -4.31 -17.10
CA TRP A 22 -13.22 -4.39 -15.68
C TRP A 22 -12.93 -5.82 -15.24
N GLY A 23 -11.77 -6.05 -14.63
CA GLY A 23 -11.49 -7.31 -13.93
C GLY A 23 -12.36 -7.44 -12.68
N ILE A 24 -12.28 -6.45 -11.79
CA ILE A 24 -13.19 -6.27 -10.65
C ILE A 24 -13.74 -4.85 -10.68
N TRP A 25 -15.05 -4.72 -10.56
CA TRP A 25 -15.73 -3.43 -10.34
C TRP A 25 -16.38 -3.42 -8.96
N VAL A 26 -15.99 -2.45 -8.13
CA VAL A 26 -16.60 -2.19 -6.83
C VAL A 26 -17.28 -0.84 -6.89
N SER A 27 -18.61 -0.80 -6.83
CA SER A 27 -19.35 0.44 -6.56
C SER A 27 -19.83 0.45 -5.11
N ALA A 28 -19.62 1.58 -4.42
CA ALA A 28 -19.97 1.75 -3.01
C ALA A 28 -20.81 3.02 -2.80
N ASP A 29 -21.94 3.09 -3.50
CA ASP A 29 -22.89 4.20 -3.42
C ASP A 29 -23.41 4.49 -1.99
N ASP A 30 -23.97 5.69 -1.82
CA ASP A 30 -24.54 6.27 -0.58
C ASP A 30 -25.60 5.38 0.10
N GLY A 31 -25.11 4.37 0.82
CA GLY A 31 -25.92 3.45 1.62
C GLY A 31 -25.10 2.63 2.61
N GLY A 32 -23.79 2.87 2.72
CA GLY A 32 -22.89 2.09 3.57
C GLY A 32 -22.44 0.75 2.96
N ALA A 33 -22.71 0.51 1.68
CA ALA A 33 -22.36 -0.73 0.97
C ALA A 33 -20.85 -0.97 0.82
N GLY A 34 -20.02 0.07 0.97
CA GLY A 34 -18.55 -0.04 0.89
C GLY A 34 -17.85 -0.50 2.18
N LYS A 35 -18.56 -0.63 3.31
CA LYS A 35 -17.94 -1.02 4.58
C LYS A 35 -17.60 -2.51 4.58
N ASN A 36 -16.38 -2.85 4.98
CA ASN A 36 -15.87 -4.23 5.09
C ASN A 36 -15.68 -4.96 3.75
N VAL A 37 -15.48 -4.23 2.64
CA VAL A 37 -15.06 -4.87 1.38
C VAL A 37 -13.61 -5.32 1.53
N ARG A 38 -13.38 -6.64 1.37
CA ARG A 38 -12.04 -7.24 1.38
C ARG A 38 -11.77 -7.94 0.06
N ILE A 39 -10.71 -7.54 -0.63
CA ILE A 39 -10.22 -8.17 -1.86
C ILE A 39 -8.78 -8.58 -1.61
N PHE A 40 -8.51 -9.88 -1.49
CA PHE A 40 -7.16 -10.32 -1.14
C PHE A 40 -6.70 -11.61 -1.80
N ASN A 41 -5.40 -11.74 -2.05
CA ASN A 41 -4.79 -12.93 -2.66
C ASN A 41 -5.41 -13.35 -4.01
N ASN A 42 -5.92 -12.41 -4.80
CA ASN A 42 -6.45 -12.70 -6.14
C ASN A 42 -5.39 -12.42 -7.21
N THR A 43 -5.47 -13.12 -8.33
CA THR A 43 -4.81 -12.74 -9.58
C THR A 43 -5.87 -12.24 -10.55
N VAL A 44 -5.81 -10.96 -10.91
CA VAL A 44 -6.82 -10.31 -11.75
C VAL A 44 -6.13 -9.71 -12.95
N ARG A 45 -6.61 -10.08 -14.14
CA ARG A 45 -6.06 -9.63 -15.41
C ARG A 45 -7.17 -9.02 -16.25
N ALA A 46 -6.99 -7.78 -16.68
CA ALA A 46 -7.86 -7.10 -17.64
C ALA A 46 -7.02 -6.58 -18.81
N ILE A 47 -7.28 -7.06 -20.02
CA ILE A 47 -6.50 -6.69 -21.22
C ILE A 47 -7.44 -6.39 -22.38
N THR A 48 -7.07 -5.37 -23.17
CA THR A 48 -7.69 -5.11 -24.47
C THR A 48 -6.81 -5.53 -25.65
N ASP A 49 -7.38 -5.64 -26.83
CA ASP A 49 -6.66 -5.82 -28.10
C ASP A 49 -5.84 -4.59 -28.56
N GLY A 50 -5.85 -3.50 -27.79
CA GLY A 50 -5.19 -2.24 -28.15
C GLY A 50 -6.07 -1.29 -28.97
N SER A 51 -7.35 -1.60 -29.13
CA SER A 51 -8.34 -0.69 -29.71
C SER A 51 -8.48 0.65 -28.97
N GLN A 52 -8.83 1.69 -29.71
CA GLN A 52 -8.97 3.05 -29.18
C GLN A 52 -10.23 3.27 -28.35
N ASN A 53 -11.18 2.32 -28.35
CA ASN A 53 -12.46 2.50 -27.68
C ASN A 53 -12.61 1.65 -26.43
N VAL A 54 -11.60 0.87 -26.02
CA VAL A 54 -11.71 0.01 -24.84
C VAL A 54 -10.62 0.34 -23.82
N VAL A 55 -11.04 0.58 -22.58
CA VAL A 55 -10.16 0.80 -21.43
C VAL A 55 -10.17 -0.46 -20.55
N ALA A 56 -9.03 -1.12 -20.42
CA ALA A 56 -8.88 -2.24 -19.49
C ALA A 56 -8.46 -1.75 -18.10
N GLU A 57 -9.21 -2.14 -17.08
CA GLU A 57 -8.93 -1.81 -15.68
C GLU A 57 -8.99 -3.08 -14.84
N ALA A 58 -7.85 -3.49 -14.25
CA ALA A 58 -7.81 -4.72 -13.46
C ALA A 58 -8.68 -4.58 -12.19
N LEU A 59 -8.63 -3.42 -11.55
CA LEU A 59 -9.53 -3.03 -10.47
C LEU A 59 -10.11 -1.64 -10.74
N HIS A 60 -11.44 -1.52 -10.74
CA HIS A 60 -12.16 -0.26 -10.72
C HIS A 60 -12.91 -0.10 -9.41
N VAL A 61 -12.70 1.02 -8.73
CA VAL A 61 -13.47 1.39 -7.55
C VAL A 61 -14.25 2.68 -7.80
N ASP A 62 -15.57 2.56 -7.88
CA ASP A 62 -16.49 3.63 -8.20
C ASP A 62 -17.27 4.12 -6.99
N CYS A 63 -17.67 5.39 -7.04
CA CYS A 63 -18.68 6.00 -6.17
C CYS A 63 -18.51 5.86 -4.68
N VAL A 64 -17.27 5.89 -4.21
CA VAL A 64 -17.01 5.72 -2.79
C VAL A 64 -17.13 7.05 -2.06
N THR A 65 -18.27 7.29 -1.43
CA THR A 65 -18.44 8.50 -0.62
C THR A 65 -17.61 8.44 0.66
N LYS A 66 -17.27 9.61 1.22
CA LYS A 66 -16.34 9.72 2.36
C LYS A 66 -16.69 8.84 3.57
N THR A 67 -17.97 8.51 3.75
CA THR A 67 -18.47 7.66 4.84
C THR A 67 -18.55 6.17 4.49
N ALA A 68 -18.57 5.82 3.20
CA ALA A 68 -18.71 4.45 2.71
C ALA A 68 -17.39 3.66 2.72
N VAL A 69 -16.23 4.32 2.61
CA VAL A 69 -14.93 3.63 2.48
C VAL A 69 -14.30 3.16 3.77
N ALA A 70 -14.94 3.39 4.91
CA ALA A 70 -14.35 2.97 6.17
C ALA A 70 -14.20 1.45 6.23
N GLY A 71 -12.98 0.96 6.01
CA GLY A 71 -12.62 -0.45 6.11
C GLY A 71 -12.62 -1.23 4.78
N MET A 72 -12.34 -0.58 3.64
CA MET A 72 -11.98 -1.32 2.43
C MET A 72 -10.52 -1.76 2.51
N GLU A 73 -10.28 -3.07 2.41
CA GLU A 73 -8.95 -3.68 2.45
C GLU A 73 -8.68 -4.41 1.13
N ILE A 74 -7.62 -4.01 0.42
CA ILE A 74 -7.18 -4.63 -0.83
C ILE A 74 -5.74 -5.07 -0.65
N TYR A 75 -5.48 -6.38 -0.52
CA TYR A 75 -4.12 -6.84 -0.21
C TYR A 75 -3.67 -8.18 -0.76
N GLY A 76 -2.37 -8.34 -1.01
CA GLY A 76 -1.81 -9.61 -1.48
C GLY A 76 -2.25 -10.00 -2.89
N ASN A 77 -2.87 -9.10 -3.66
CA ASN A 77 -3.36 -9.40 -5.00
C ASN A 77 -2.28 -9.10 -6.05
N THR A 78 -2.37 -9.80 -7.19
CA THR A 78 -1.68 -9.43 -8.43
C THR A 78 -2.69 -8.85 -9.40
N PHE A 79 -2.53 -7.59 -9.77
CA PHE A 79 -3.37 -6.91 -10.75
C PHE A 79 -2.57 -6.63 -12.02
N GLU A 80 -3.03 -7.13 -13.16
CA GLU A 80 -2.39 -6.98 -14.46
C GLU A 80 -3.32 -6.24 -15.44
N SER A 81 -2.80 -5.21 -16.10
CA SER A 81 -3.51 -4.52 -17.16
C SER A 81 -2.58 -3.96 -18.24
N ASN A 82 -3.13 -3.75 -19.44
CA ASN A 82 -2.47 -3.06 -20.53
C ASN A 82 -2.85 -1.58 -20.67
N HIS A 83 -3.79 -1.09 -19.84
CA HIS A 83 -4.14 0.33 -19.75
C HIS A 83 -4.08 0.83 -18.30
N ARG A 84 -5.03 0.48 -17.43
CA ARG A 84 -5.06 0.89 -16.01
C ARG A 84 -4.99 -0.30 -15.08
N VAL A 85 -4.06 -0.31 -14.11
CA VAL A 85 -4.06 -1.40 -13.11
C VAL A 85 -5.14 -1.15 -12.06
N LEU A 86 -5.17 0.06 -11.48
CA LEU A 86 -6.21 0.47 -10.53
C LEU A 86 -6.80 1.80 -10.96
N ALA A 87 -8.13 1.85 -11.17
CA ALA A 87 -8.88 3.06 -11.42
C ALA A 87 -9.82 3.37 -10.24
N ALA A 88 -9.93 4.63 -9.85
CA ALA A 88 -10.83 5.06 -8.80
C ALA A 88 -11.53 6.39 -9.13
N GLY A 89 -12.83 6.47 -8.87
CA GLY A 89 -13.60 7.72 -8.79
C GLY A 89 -14.17 8.29 -10.10
N TYR A 90 -13.99 7.64 -11.25
CA TYR A 90 -14.24 8.21 -12.59
C TYR A 90 -15.69 8.63 -12.90
N ASN A 91 -16.74 8.01 -12.32
CA ASN A 91 -18.07 8.07 -12.95
C ASN A 91 -19.19 8.81 -12.21
N CYS A 92 -19.03 9.28 -10.98
CA CYS A 92 -20.19 9.74 -10.21
C CYS A 92 -20.05 11.06 -9.47
N GLY A 93 -19.06 11.90 -9.83
CA GLY A 93 -19.02 13.28 -9.33
C GLY A 93 -18.81 13.41 -7.81
N TRP A 94 -18.46 12.31 -7.13
CA TRP A 94 -18.26 12.27 -5.68
C TRP A 94 -16.80 12.11 -5.29
N THR A 95 -16.49 12.69 -4.14
CA THR A 95 -15.18 12.68 -3.48
C THR A 95 -14.83 11.27 -2.98
N LEU A 96 -13.76 10.67 -3.50
CA LEU A 96 -13.08 9.54 -2.86
C LEU A 96 -12.61 9.99 -1.48
N GLY A 97 -13.24 9.46 -0.43
CA GLY A 97 -12.72 9.57 0.93
C GLY A 97 -11.54 8.63 1.08
N THR A 98 -10.34 9.09 0.75
CA THR A 98 -9.18 8.20 0.72
C THR A 98 -8.56 7.90 2.07
N ASP A 99 -9.07 8.52 3.13
CA ASP A 99 -8.63 8.34 4.52
C ASP A 99 -8.71 6.86 4.99
N LYS A 100 -9.27 5.93 4.19
CA LYS A 100 -9.59 4.54 4.58
C LYS A 100 -9.48 3.47 3.47
N PHE A 101 -8.76 3.73 2.38
CA PHE A 101 -8.37 2.68 1.43
C PHE A 101 -7.06 2.04 1.90
N ASP A 102 -7.12 0.84 2.48
CA ASP A 102 -5.90 0.07 2.77
C ASP A 102 -5.54 -0.79 1.56
N VAL A 103 -4.77 -0.22 0.63
CA VAL A 103 -4.18 -0.94 -0.50
C VAL A 103 -2.77 -1.34 -0.12
N ARG A 104 -2.54 -2.64 0.14
CA ARG A 104 -1.24 -3.08 0.66
C ARG A 104 -0.75 -4.41 0.10
N ASP A 105 0.55 -4.64 0.05
CA ASP A 105 1.12 -5.93 -0.33
C ASP A 105 0.64 -6.45 -1.71
N ASN A 106 0.21 -5.55 -2.61
CA ASN A 106 -0.24 -5.92 -3.95
C ASN A 106 0.92 -5.85 -4.94
N THR A 107 0.81 -6.60 -6.04
CA THR A 107 1.70 -6.51 -7.19
C THR A 107 0.93 -5.93 -8.38
N PHE A 108 1.40 -4.81 -8.92
CA PHE A 108 0.86 -4.17 -10.12
C PHE A 108 1.72 -4.51 -11.32
N VAL A 109 1.11 -5.05 -12.36
CA VAL A 109 1.77 -5.56 -13.56
C VAL A 109 1.26 -4.81 -14.78
N LYS A 110 2.18 -4.20 -15.53
CA LYS A 110 1.89 -3.74 -16.90
C LYS A 110 2.04 -4.91 -17.87
N SER A 111 1.09 -5.05 -18.78
CA SER A 111 1.10 -6.08 -19.82
C SER A 111 0.93 -5.45 -21.20
N GLY A 112 1.78 -5.78 -22.16
CA GLY A 112 1.68 -5.26 -23.52
C GLY A 112 1.64 -3.72 -23.61
N GLY A 113 0.98 -3.22 -24.65
CA GLY A 113 0.71 -1.79 -24.86
C GLY A 113 -0.60 -1.59 -25.60
N THR A 114 -1.21 -0.44 -25.42
CA THR A 114 -2.44 -0.01 -26.12
C THR A 114 -2.20 1.34 -26.78
N THR A 115 -3.22 1.88 -27.44
CA THR A 115 -3.21 3.26 -27.94
C THR A 115 -3.31 4.30 -26.83
N TYR A 116 -3.73 3.92 -25.63
CA TYR A 116 -3.76 4.79 -24.47
C TYR A 116 -2.45 4.72 -23.68
N ASP A 117 -2.09 5.84 -23.05
CA ASP A 117 -0.98 5.85 -22.11
C ASP A 117 -1.30 4.93 -20.92
N PHE A 118 -0.34 4.07 -20.61
CA PHE A 118 -0.48 3.17 -19.47
C PHE A 118 -0.45 3.96 -18.16
N GLN A 119 -1.31 3.56 -17.23
CA GLN A 119 -1.44 4.15 -15.91
C GLN A 119 -1.41 3.03 -14.86
N THR A 120 -0.39 3.01 -14.01
CA THR A 120 -0.37 2.11 -12.85
C THR A 120 -1.56 2.42 -11.95
N GLN A 121 -1.89 3.70 -11.79
CA GLN A 121 -3.07 4.13 -11.08
C GLN A 121 -3.71 5.33 -11.76
N PHE A 122 -5.02 5.30 -11.85
CA PHE A 122 -5.85 6.42 -12.27
C PHE A 122 -6.78 6.81 -11.12
N ILE A 123 -6.71 8.06 -10.67
CA ILE A 123 -7.63 8.60 -9.67
C ILE A 123 -8.32 9.83 -10.24
N TYR A 124 -9.63 9.78 -10.37
CA TYR A 124 -10.42 10.95 -10.68
C TYR A 124 -11.10 11.49 -9.42
N TYR A 125 -11.19 12.81 -9.34
CA TYR A 125 -11.71 13.50 -8.18
C TYR A 125 -12.60 14.69 -8.55
N ALA A 126 -13.90 14.55 -8.24
CA ALA A 126 -14.84 15.65 -8.30
C ALA A 126 -15.12 16.15 -6.87
N GLY A 127 -14.36 17.15 -6.44
CA GLY A 127 -14.50 17.76 -5.12
C GLY A 127 -13.47 18.85 -4.89
N THR A 128 -13.57 19.62 -3.81
CA THR A 128 -12.64 20.73 -3.49
C THR A 128 -11.65 20.41 -2.37
N SER A 129 -11.85 19.30 -1.66
CA SER A 129 -10.97 18.88 -0.56
C SER A 129 -9.77 18.09 -1.06
N ALA A 130 -8.64 18.16 -0.37
CA ALA A 130 -7.50 17.33 -0.71
C ALA A 130 -7.79 15.85 -0.44
N THR A 131 -7.34 14.98 -1.34
CA THR A 131 -7.51 13.53 -1.28
C THR A 131 -6.14 12.87 -1.38
N ILE A 132 -5.86 11.95 -0.46
CA ILE A 132 -4.59 11.21 -0.35
C ILE A 132 -4.84 9.72 -0.49
N ALA A 133 -4.57 9.11 -1.65
CA ALA A 133 -4.60 7.65 -1.73
C ALA A 133 -3.40 7.06 -0.97
N GLN A 134 -3.60 5.93 -0.30
CA GLN A 134 -2.56 5.25 0.46
C GLN A 134 -2.25 3.91 -0.19
N HIS A 135 -0.96 3.67 -0.47
CA HIS A 135 -0.48 2.37 -0.95
C HIS A 135 0.67 1.91 -0.07
N ARG A 136 0.55 0.73 0.53
CA ARG A 136 1.59 0.15 1.37
C ARG A 136 2.29 -1.01 0.67
N ASP A 137 3.62 -1.02 0.69
CA ASP A 137 4.44 -2.17 0.25
C ASP A 137 4.08 -2.74 -1.14
N THR A 138 3.55 -1.90 -2.02
CA THR A 138 3.11 -2.30 -3.35
C THR A 138 4.32 -2.54 -4.27
N GLU A 139 4.30 -3.65 -4.98
CA GLU A 139 5.31 -4.02 -5.94
C GLU A 139 4.86 -3.68 -7.37
N TYR A 140 5.83 -3.34 -8.22
CA TYR A 140 5.57 -2.98 -9.61
C TYR A 140 6.40 -3.87 -10.54
N GLN A 141 5.77 -4.42 -11.58
CA GLN A 141 6.36 -5.36 -12.53
C GLN A 141 5.91 -5.06 -13.97
N GLY A 142 6.58 -5.65 -14.95
CA GLY A 142 6.21 -5.51 -16.37
C GLY A 142 6.35 -4.09 -16.95
N GLY A 143 7.03 -3.19 -16.22
CA GLY A 143 7.13 -1.78 -16.58
C GLY A 143 6.08 -0.88 -15.93
N ALA A 144 5.24 -1.40 -15.02
CA ALA A 144 4.47 -0.56 -14.13
C ALA A 144 5.41 0.21 -13.18
N SER A 145 5.01 1.43 -12.80
CA SER A 145 5.76 2.27 -11.87
C SER A 145 4.84 3.19 -11.07
N LYS A 146 5.27 3.57 -9.86
CA LYS A 146 4.66 4.64 -9.06
C LYS A 146 4.70 6.02 -9.73
N THR A 147 5.49 6.18 -10.79
CA THR A 147 5.54 7.40 -11.60
C THR A 147 4.42 7.47 -12.63
N ASP A 148 3.78 6.35 -12.94
CA ASP A 148 2.74 6.25 -13.97
C ASP A 148 1.35 6.45 -13.34
N TRP A 149 1.27 7.39 -12.40
CA TRP A 149 0.05 7.72 -11.68
C TRP A 149 -0.58 8.96 -12.30
N ASP A 150 -1.78 8.79 -12.82
CA ASP A 150 -2.58 9.91 -13.33
C ASP A 150 -3.64 10.27 -12.30
N PHE A 151 -3.78 11.58 -12.10
CA PHE A 151 -4.84 12.11 -11.27
C PHE A 151 -5.58 13.20 -12.02
N GLN A 152 -6.88 13.19 -11.93
CA GLN A 152 -7.71 14.19 -12.59
C GLN A 152 -8.63 14.82 -11.57
N SER A 153 -8.86 16.13 -11.69
CA SER A 153 -9.70 16.89 -10.77
C SER A 153 -10.42 18.01 -11.49
N ASP A 154 -11.73 18.11 -11.29
CA ASP A 154 -12.56 19.16 -11.91
C ASP A 154 -12.33 20.55 -11.29
N SER A 155 -11.87 20.61 -10.04
CA SER A 155 -11.84 21.84 -9.25
C SER A 155 -10.43 22.43 -9.07
N GLY A 156 -9.42 21.76 -9.63
CA GLY A 156 -8.02 22.06 -9.33
C GLY A 156 -7.60 21.71 -7.89
N ALA A 157 -8.37 20.87 -7.19
CA ALA A 157 -8.01 20.40 -5.85
C ALA A 157 -6.65 19.69 -5.82
N ASP A 158 -5.94 19.84 -4.71
CA ASP A 158 -4.67 19.16 -4.46
C ASP A 158 -4.94 17.67 -4.22
N VAL A 159 -4.49 16.81 -5.15
CA VAL A 159 -4.53 15.36 -5.00
C VAL A 159 -3.11 14.87 -4.72
N GLY A 160 -2.94 14.11 -3.65
CA GLY A 160 -1.66 13.54 -3.25
C GLY A 160 -1.71 12.02 -3.15
N ILE A 161 -0.52 11.40 -3.07
CA ILE A 161 -0.41 10.00 -2.63
C ILE A 161 0.59 9.90 -1.49
N GLU A 162 0.18 9.11 -0.50
CA GLU A 162 1.08 8.56 0.51
C GLU A 162 1.45 7.14 0.12
N LEU A 163 2.74 6.95 -0.18
CA LEU A 163 3.36 5.65 -0.28
C LEU A 163 3.81 5.25 1.12
N LEU A 164 3.25 4.17 1.64
CA LEU A 164 3.57 3.61 2.94
C LEU A 164 4.52 2.43 2.76
N TRP A 165 5.41 2.25 3.72
CA TRP A 165 6.35 1.15 3.74
C TRP A 165 6.35 0.51 5.12
N THR A 166 6.38 -0.82 5.15
CA THR A 166 6.66 -1.55 6.39
C THR A 166 8.17 -1.57 6.62
N LEU A 167 8.57 -1.01 7.75
CA LEU A 167 9.95 -1.03 8.26
C LEU A 167 10.03 -2.11 9.34
N ALA A 168 10.74 -3.20 9.05
CA ALA A 168 11.03 -4.21 10.05
C ALA A 168 12.11 -3.66 11.01
N ALA A 169 11.73 -3.41 12.25
CA ALA A 169 12.61 -2.87 13.27
C ALA A 169 13.00 -3.95 14.28
N ARG A 170 14.27 -3.94 14.70
CA ARG A 170 14.83 -4.84 15.70
C ARG A 170 15.54 -4.07 16.80
N ALA A 171 15.23 -4.39 18.05
CA ALA A 171 15.96 -3.92 19.22
C ALA A 171 16.89 -5.02 19.73
N ASN A 172 18.19 -4.69 19.84
CA ASN A 172 19.18 -5.57 20.45
C ASN A 172 19.79 -4.90 21.70
N ASP A 173 20.23 -5.70 22.65
CA ASP A 173 20.96 -5.26 23.82
C ASP A 173 22.44 -5.01 23.48
N ALA A 174 23.26 -4.62 24.47
CA ALA A 174 24.68 -4.33 24.26
C ALA A 174 25.51 -5.56 23.81
N ASN A 175 25.01 -6.78 24.00
CA ASN A 175 25.64 -8.03 23.59
C ASN A 175 25.11 -8.54 22.24
N GLY A 176 24.20 -7.80 21.60
CA GLY A 176 23.55 -8.21 20.36
C GLY A 176 22.39 -9.18 20.55
N ALA A 177 21.96 -9.46 21.80
CA ALA A 177 20.81 -10.30 22.07
C ALA A 177 19.51 -9.50 21.82
N PRO A 178 18.44 -10.14 21.32
CA PRO A 178 17.17 -9.45 21.08
C PRO A 178 16.53 -8.96 22.38
N VAL A 179 15.94 -7.76 22.37
CA VAL A 179 15.26 -7.16 23.52
C VAL A 179 13.75 -7.25 23.31
N LYS A 180 13.07 -8.07 24.12
CA LYS A 180 11.61 -8.18 24.15
C LYS A 180 10.97 -6.95 24.80
N ASP A 181 9.73 -6.62 24.43
CA ASP A 181 8.91 -5.54 24.96
C ASP A 181 9.65 -4.19 25.06
N ALA A 182 10.54 -3.92 24.11
CA ALA A 182 11.11 -2.60 23.88
C ALA A 182 10.13 -1.80 23.02
N THR A 183 9.91 -0.53 23.37
CA THR A 183 9.18 0.39 22.51
C THR A 183 10.11 0.89 21.43
N ILE A 184 9.76 0.67 20.16
CA ILE A 184 10.41 1.28 19.00
C ILE A 184 9.49 2.36 18.44
N GLU A 185 10.03 3.56 18.19
CA GLU A 185 9.33 4.71 17.64
C GLU A 185 9.97 5.10 16.30
N ALA A 186 9.16 5.39 15.28
CA ALA A 186 9.57 6.13 14.09
C ALA A 186 9.16 7.60 14.24
N ARG A 187 10.12 8.51 14.09
CA ARG A 187 9.90 9.97 14.18
C ARG A 187 10.29 10.64 12.88
N ASP A 188 9.51 11.64 12.46
CA ASP A 188 9.83 12.46 11.29
C ASP A 188 11.01 13.41 11.56
N THR A 189 11.39 14.18 10.54
CA THR A 189 12.48 15.17 10.64
C THR A 189 12.23 16.31 11.62
N ARG A 190 10.98 16.50 12.04
CA ARG A 190 10.58 17.48 13.06
C ARG A 190 10.56 16.87 14.46
N GLY A 191 10.92 15.58 14.59
CA GLY A 191 10.86 14.81 15.83
C GLY A 191 9.46 14.35 16.21
N SER A 192 8.46 14.55 15.35
CA SER A 192 7.08 14.14 15.59
C SER A 192 6.98 12.62 15.47
N LEU A 193 6.26 11.98 16.39
CA LEU A 193 5.99 10.56 16.31
C LEU A 193 5.13 10.26 15.09
N VAL A 194 5.57 9.32 14.26
CA VAL A 194 4.84 8.85 13.09
C VAL A 194 4.19 7.50 13.37
N ASP A 195 4.96 6.56 13.93
CA ASP A 195 4.45 5.27 14.36
C ASP A 195 5.27 4.72 15.54
N SER A 196 4.70 3.76 16.27
CA SER A 196 5.39 3.06 17.35
C SER A 196 4.94 1.62 17.49
N CYS A 197 5.87 0.73 17.80
CA CYS A 197 5.60 -0.68 18.05
C CYS A 197 6.31 -1.19 19.31
N VAL A 198 5.90 -2.35 19.80
CA VAL A 198 6.53 -3.04 20.93
C VAL A 198 7.13 -4.34 20.41
N THR A 199 8.40 -4.58 20.70
CA THR A 199 9.11 -5.75 20.18
C THR A 199 8.61 -7.05 20.79
N ASN A 200 8.54 -8.08 19.94
CA ASN A 200 8.25 -9.45 20.36
C ASN A 200 9.48 -10.14 20.98
N CYS A 201 9.40 -11.45 21.16
CA CYS A 201 10.49 -12.25 21.74
C CYS A 201 11.77 -12.31 20.92
N ASP A 202 11.69 -12.13 19.62
CA ASP A 202 12.85 -12.03 18.74
C ASP A 202 13.39 -10.60 18.69
N GLY A 203 12.87 -9.69 19.53
CA GLY A 203 13.26 -8.30 19.56
C GLY A 203 12.80 -7.53 18.32
N VAL A 204 11.83 -8.04 17.55
CA VAL A 204 11.34 -7.41 16.33
C VAL A 204 9.95 -6.82 16.47
N CYS A 205 9.68 -5.75 15.72
CA CYS A 205 8.34 -5.28 15.43
C CYS A 205 8.32 -4.48 14.12
N ASP A 206 7.13 -4.30 13.56
CA ASP A 206 6.93 -3.58 12.31
C ASP A 206 6.47 -2.15 12.58
N LEU A 207 7.02 -1.19 11.85
CA LEU A 207 6.63 0.21 11.83
C LEU A 207 6.12 0.61 10.45
N ILE A 208 5.14 1.49 10.39
CA ILE A 208 4.67 2.11 9.15
C ILE A 208 5.31 3.48 9.00
N VAL A 209 6.01 3.66 7.90
CA VAL A 209 6.67 4.92 7.53
C VAL A 209 6.20 5.37 6.16
N LYS A 210 6.21 6.68 5.90
CA LYS A 210 5.62 7.27 4.69
C LYS A 210 6.60 8.01 3.78
N GLU A 211 6.47 7.78 2.49
CA GLU A 211 6.99 8.60 1.41
C GLU A 211 5.80 9.42 0.87
N VAL A 212 5.93 10.74 0.86
CA VAL A 212 4.85 11.61 0.37
C VAL A 212 5.20 12.07 -1.03
N THR A 213 4.31 11.81 -1.99
CA THR A 213 4.41 12.39 -3.33
C THR A 213 3.33 13.45 -3.47
N ASP A 214 3.74 14.71 -3.58
CA ASP A 214 2.87 15.82 -3.90
C ASP A 214 2.82 15.98 -5.42
N LYS A 215 1.65 15.71 -5.99
CA LYS A 215 1.42 15.79 -7.42
C LYS A 215 1.57 17.20 -7.97
N ARG A 216 1.18 18.23 -7.20
CA ARG A 216 1.18 19.62 -7.68
C ARG A 216 2.59 20.15 -7.85
N SER A 217 3.50 19.74 -6.97
CA SER A 217 4.91 20.11 -7.05
C SER A 217 5.74 19.12 -7.87
N GLY A 218 5.18 17.97 -8.27
CA GLY A 218 5.94 16.87 -8.89
C GLY A 218 7.08 16.37 -8.00
N THR A 219 7.03 16.68 -6.71
CA THR A 219 8.14 16.49 -5.80
C THR A 219 7.84 15.27 -4.92
N THR A 220 8.68 14.25 -5.06
CA THR A 220 8.73 13.14 -4.10
C THR A 220 9.56 13.57 -2.90
N ASN A 221 8.95 13.58 -1.72
CA ASN A 221 9.66 13.81 -0.47
C ASN A 221 9.98 12.46 0.19
N TYR A 222 11.23 12.02 0.01
CA TYR A 222 11.79 10.93 0.78
C TYR A 222 12.01 11.43 2.22
N ASN A 223 11.11 11.06 3.13
CA ASN A 223 11.23 11.47 4.52
C ASN A 223 12.32 10.63 5.21
N PRO A 224 13.42 11.23 5.70
CA PRO A 224 14.27 10.54 6.65
C PRO A 224 13.55 10.42 7.98
N TYR A 225 13.63 9.22 8.57
CA TYR A 225 13.06 8.91 9.88
C TYR A 225 14.17 8.70 10.90
N THR A 226 13.90 9.12 12.13
CA THR A 226 14.67 8.69 13.29
C THR A 226 13.95 7.52 13.93
N VAL A 227 14.61 6.37 14.00
CA VAL A 227 14.10 5.16 14.64
C VAL A 227 14.73 5.06 16.02
N ARG A 228 13.91 5.13 17.06
CA ARG A 228 14.34 5.13 18.46
C ARG A 228 13.83 3.87 19.16
N ALA A 229 14.72 3.10 19.78
CA ALA A 229 14.34 1.99 20.65
C ALA A 229 14.52 2.37 22.12
N SER A 230 13.59 1.98 22.98
CA SER A 230 13.63 2.27 24.41
C SER A 230 13.08 1.14 25.28
N LYS A 231 13.69 0.94 26.45
CA LYS A 231 13.32 -0.08 27.44
C LYS A 231 13.82 0.35 28.81
N SER A 232 12.96 0.29 29.83
CA SER A 232 13.33 0.53 31.24
C SER A 232 14.13 1.83 31.47
N GLY A 233 13.70 2.93 30.83
CA GLY A 233 14.35 4.25 30.96
C GLY A 233 15.65 4.43 30.17
N ARG A 234 16.09 3.41 29.42
CA ARG A 234 17.22 3.52 28.47
C ARG A 234 16.70 3.67 27.06
N SER A 235 17.43 4.39 26.20
CA SER A 235 17.09 4.51 24.78
C SER A 235 18.30 4.69 23.90
N SER A 236 18.16 4.35 22.62
CA SER A 236 19.13 4.64 21.56
C SER A 236 18.39 4.88 20.25
N GLU A 237 19.04 5.55 19.31
CA GLU A 237 18.41 5.96 18.05
C GLU A 237 19.36 5.81 16.86
N ILE A 238 18.77 5.60 15.68
CA ILE A 238 19.46 5.65 14.40
C ILE A 238 18.62 6.46 13.42
N SER A 239 19.27 7.08 12.43
CA SER A 239 18.57 7.67 11.30
C SER A 239 18.48 6.68 10.15
N LYS A 240 17.29 6.59 9.54
CA LYS A 240 16.99 5.76 8.37
C LYS A 240 16.23 6.57 7.35
N THR A 241 16.83 6.76 6.18
CA THR A 241 16.10 7.29 5.03
C THR A 241 15.31 6.16 4.40
N VAL A 242 14.01 6.38 4.26
CA VAL A 242 13.11 5.45 3.60
C VAL A 242 13.17 5.74 2.11
N ASN A 243 13.81 4.85 1.36
CA ASN A 243 13.72 4.73 -0.09
C ASN A 243 13.31 3.27 -0.40
N ALA A 244 12.55 3.07 -1.48
CA ALA A 244 11.81 1.83 -1.73
C ALA A 244 12.63 0.53 -1.57
N LYS A 245 11.96 -0.51 -1.04
CA LYS A 245 12.38 -1.93 -0.82
C LYS A 245 13.47 -2.18 0.24
N GLY A 246 13.25 -3.24 1.05
CA GLY A 246 14.28 -3.85 1.91
C GLY A 246 14.67 -3.02 3.14
N LEU A 247 13.70 -2.37 3.78
CA LEU A 247 13.94 -1.51 4.92
C LEU A 247 13.99 -2.34 6.20
N ASP A 248 15.22 -2.64 6.62
CA ASP A 248 15.51 -3.16 7.96
C ASP A 248 16.18 -2.08 8.81
N ALA A 249 15.70 -1.92 10.05
CA ALA A 249 16.33 -1.10 11.08
C ALA A 249 16.74 -1.97 12.26
N THR A 250 18.03 -1.97 12.61
CA THR A 250 18.50 -2.59 13.86
C THR A 250 19.05 -1.49 14.76
N VAL A 251 18.45 -1.36 15.93
CA VAL A 251 18.81 -0.36 16.95
C VAL A 251 19.35 -1.09 18.18
N GLY A 252 20.64 -0.87 18.50
CA GLY A 252 21.22 -1.35 19.74
C GLY A 252 20.88 -0.41 20.89
N ILE A 253 20.31 -0.91 22.00
CA ILE A 253 20.02 -0.12 23.20
C ILE A 253 21.26 -0.09 24.08
N ALA A 254 22.03 1.00 23.99
CA ALA A 254 23.29 1.15 24.69
C ALA A 254 23.15 0.95 26.22
N GLY A 255 24.05 0.14 26.78
CA GLY A 255 24.11 -0.14 28.22
C GLY A 255 22.98 -1.01 28.76
N LEU A 256 22.01 -1.43 27.93
CA LEU A 256 21.05 -2.46 28.29
C LEU A 256 21.68 -3.84 28.15
N ILE A 257 21.57 -4.62 29.22
CA ILE A 257 21.71 -6.07 29.19
C ILE A 257 20.34 -6.55 29.67
N ASP A 258 19.58 -7.21 28.79
CA ASP A 258 18.25 -7.69 29.18
C ASP A 258 18.36 -9.12 29.71
N PRO A 259 18.24 -9.34 31.03
CA PRO A 259 18.35 -10.66 31.63
C PRO A 259 17.06 -11.46 31.49
N SER A 260 16.07 -10.97 30.72
CA SER A 260 14.79 -11.63 30.51
C SER A 260 14.87 -12.48 29.23
N PRO A 261 15.49 -13.68 29.24
CA PRO A 261 15.38 -14.55 28.09
C PRO A 261 13.89 -14.79 27.87
N CYS A 262 13.47 -14.75 26.61
CA CYS A 262 12.20 -15.31 26.24
C CYS A 262 12.19 -16.76 26.68
N GLN A 263 11.64 -17.01 27.87
CA GLN A 263 11.36 -18.36 28.30
C GLN A 263 10.35 -18.86 27.28
N GLY A 264 10.79 -19.76 26.41
CA GLY A 264 9.95 -20.39 25.40
C GLY A 264 8.73 -20.93 26.11
N GLY A 265 7.62 -20.19 26.02
CA GLY A 265 6.36 -20.60 26.59
C GLY A 265 5.99 -21.91 25.93
N GLY A 266 5.94 -22.98 26.72
CA GLY A 266 5.57 -24.29 26.21
C GLY A 266 4.23 -24.25 25.50
N GLY A 267 4.17 -24.84 24.31
CA GLY A 267 2.98 -25.49 23.76
C GLY A 267 1.76 -24.63 23.41
N GLY A 268 1.85 -23.30 23.45
CA GLY A 268 0.80 -22.45 22.90
C GLY A 268 0.82 -22.55 21.38
N GLU A 269 -0.21 -23.19 20.80
CA GLU A 269 -0.41 -23.28 19.36
C GLU A 269 -0.25 -21.87 18.74
N PRO A 270 0.63 -21.70 17.74
CA PRO A 270 0.88 -20.38 17.17
C PRO A 270 -0.45 -19.80 16.66
N PRO A 271 -0.71 -18.49 16.85
CA PRO A 271 -1.86 -17.86 16.21
C PRO A 271 -1.81 -18.18 14.71
N PRO A 272 -2.96 -18.39 14.04
CA PRO A 272 -2.98 -18.71 12.63
C PRO A 272 -2.16 -17.66 11.89
N THR A 273 -1.02 -18.09 11.36
CA THR A 273 -0.20 -17.25 10.52
C THR A 273 -1.05 -16.92 9.30
N VAL A 274 -1.46 -15.66 9.18
CA VAL A 274 -1.70 -15.09 7.85
C VAL A 274 -0.42 -15.43 7.07
N PRO A 275 -0.51 -16.12 5.92
CA PRO A 275 0.68 -16.48 5.16
C PRO A 275 1.50 -15.22 4.94
N ASN A 276 2.59 -15.12 5.71
CA ASN A 276 3.67 -14.22 5.38
C ASN A 276 4.22 -14.81 4.09
N LEU A 277 3.71 -14.33 2.95
CA LEU A 277 4.36 -14.51 1.66
C LEU A 277 5.73 -13.85 1.82
N ARG A 278 6.69 -14.60 2.32
CA ARG A 278 8.08 -14.16 2.36
C ARG A 278 8.48 -13.93 0.91
N ARG A 279 8.86 -12.70 0.60
CA ARG A 279 9.32 -12.18 -0.70
C ARG A 279 10.43 -13.00 -1.41
N SER A 280 10.97 -14.05 -0.80
CA SER A 280 12.11 -14.81 -1.33
C SER A 280 11.75 -15.92 -2.33
N ASP A 281 10.47 -16.26 -2.51
CA ASP A 281 10.09 -17.44 -3.32
C ASP A 281 9.70 -17.13 -4.77
N VAL A 282 9.74 -15.86 -5.19
CA VAL A 282 9.59 -15.48 -6.60
C VAL A 282 10.96 -15.54 -7.28
N LYS A 283 11.25 -16.68 -7.93
CA LYS A 283 12.39 -16.77 -8.85
C LYS A 283 12.04 -16.04 -10.16
N ASN A 284 12.95 -15.17 -10.60
CA ASN A 284 12.97 -14.50 -11.90
C ASN A 284 12.77 -15.48 -13.06
#